data_AF-A0A953ZHT5-F1
#
_entry.id   AF-A0A953ZHT5-F1
#
_cell.length_a   1.000
_cell.length_b   1.000
_cell.length_c   1.000
_cell.angle_alpha   90.00
_cell.angle_beta   90.00
_cell.angle_gamma   90.00
#
_symmetry.space_group_name_H-M   'P 1'
#
loop_
_entity.id
_entity.type
_entity.pdbx_description
1 polymer ?
#
loop_
_entity_poly.entity_id
_entity_poly.type
_entity_poly.pdbx_seq_one_letter_code
_entity_poly.pdbx_strand_id
1 'polypeptide(L)'
;NEQLAKDVRAYLTSDKPAEARGRVESYINEFGADDATGQLLTEIQEYEVRVIVAKADRLIEQGLPEDARSAIKEYFGARELTDTAKQGLARADAYISARQLVEDGKAEDAITTIKRAFGDTNPSPEIKLLRDRANALIDAEKLMQSSDRYKEPLKLLGVVSGAFGDDTRNKAALAYIEEAIANELYRSAKANGYETANTDYENYRKRFPNMLSWGWVEAQLSMGGMWEVRTGNGGNRYWDSSLYRSCNENVVLYVSDKPEKKYRFGCFLFFVSRWRNLAIADGSTEWLEALKIDPSLKERHRELMMCYAMPMSGEKAELCKDLKTDVAYMLGCFTNDIL
;
A
#
# COMPACT_ATOMS: atom_id res chain seq x y z
N ASN A 1 12.54 57.44 -20.06
CA ASN A 1 12.10 56.06 -20.39
C ASN A 1 13.25 55.07 -20.53
N GLU A 2 14.23 55.25 -21.43
CA GLU A 2 15.31 54.26 -21.63
C GLU A 2 16.21 54.04 -20.40
N GLN A 3 16.62 55.12 -19.73
CA GLN A 3 17.40 55.01 -18.49
C GLN A 3 16.62 54.34 -17.35
N LEU A 4 15.31 54.63 -17.21
CA LEU A 4 14.45 53.99 -16.23
C LEU A 4 14.37 52.48 -16.45
N ALA A 5 14.20 52.04 -17.69
CA ALA A 5 14.17 50.62 -18.04
C ALA A 5 15.50 49.92 -17.71
N LYS A 6 16.63 50.58 -17.97
CA LYS A 6 17.98 50.07 -17.61
C LYS A 6 18.13 49.91 -16.10
N ASP A 7 17.70 50.90 -15.32
CA ASP A 7 17.75 50.86 -13.86
C ASP A 7 16.88 49.71 -13.31
N VAL A 8 15.63 49.60 -13.78
CA VAL A 8 14.71 48.51 -13.39
C VAL A 8 15.32 47.14 -13.66
N ARG A 9 15.86 46.91 -14.86
CA ARG A 9 16.49 45.64 -15.22
C ARG A 9 17.74 45.34 -14.40
N ALA A 10 18.51 46.36 -14.02
CA ALA A 10 19.66 46.19 -13.13
C ALA A 10 19.21 45.75 -11.73
N TYR A 11 18.14 46.33 -11.19
CA TYR A 11 17.54 45.92 -9.92
C TYR A 11 16.99 44.49 -9.96
N LEU A 12 16.28 44.12 -11.04
CA LEU A 12 15.77 42.74 -11.21
C LEU A 12 16.91 41.72 -11.35
N THR A 13 17.99 42.07 -12.06
CA THR A 13 19.19 41.22 -12.14
C THR A 13 19.84 41.01 -10.77
N SER A 14 19.68 41.97 -9.87
CA SER A 14 20.22 41.96 -8.51
C SER A 14 19.22 41.45 -7.46
N ASP A 15 18.13 40.79 -7.89
CA ASP A 15 17.05 40.25 -7.03
C ASP A 15 16.44 41.28 -6.06
N LYS A 16 16.24 42.51 -6.56
CA LYS A 16 15.68 43.65 -5.81
C LYS A 16 14.37 44.18 -6.45
N PRO A 17 13.31 43.37 -6.57
CA PRO A 17 12.07 43.79 -7.23
C PRO A 17 11.33 44.92 -6.50
N ALA A 18 11.45 45.01 -5.18
CA ALA A 18 10.88 46.12 -4.40
C ALA A 18 11.56 47.47 -4.72
N GLU A 19 12.89 47.47 -4.87
CA GLU A 19 13.64 48.68 -5.29
C GLU A 19 13.31 49.05 -6.74
N ALA A 20 13.16 48.06 -7.63
CA ALA A 20 12.71 48.27 -9.00
C ALA A 20 11.31 48.91 -9.05
N ARG A 21 10.36 48.41 -8.26
CA ARG A 21 9.00 48.97 -8.16
C ARG A 21 9.02 50.40 -7.62
N GLY A 22 9.73 50.65 -6.52
CA GLY A 22 9.85 51.98 -5.94
C GLY A 22 10.48 52.99 -6.92
N ARG A 23 11.41 52.54 -7.77
CA ARG A 23 12.01 53.38 -8.82
C ARG A 23 10.98 53.78 -9.89
N VAL A 24 10.12 52.85 -10.33
CA VAL A 24 9.04 53.13 -11.30
C VAL A 24 7.95 54.00 -10.69
N GLU A 25 7.53 53.74 -9.45
CA GLU A 25 6.54 54.55 -8.74
C GLU A 25 7.02 55.99 -8.52
N SER A 26 8.30 56.18 -8.19
CA SER A 26 8.91 57.51 -8.07
C SER A 26 8.88 58.26 -9.41
N TYR A 27 9.14 57.56 -10.52
CA TYR A 27 9.06 58.14 -11.86
C TYR A 27 7.62 58.51 -12.24
N ILE A 28 6.65 57.66 -11.94
CA ILE A 28 5.22 57.91 -12.17
C ILE A 28 4.75 59.16 -11.39
N ASN A 29 5.19 59.31 -10.14
CA ASN A 29 4.82 60.46 -9.32
C ASN A 29 5.40 61.78 -9.84
N GLU A 30 6.60 61.75 -10.44
CA GLU A 30 7.29 62.94 -10.93
C GLU A 30 6.86 63.33 -12.35
N PHE A 31 6.62 62.34 -13.23
CA PHE A 31 6.42 62.56 -14.67
C PHE A 31 5.07 62.06 -15.21
N GLY A 32 4.26 61.39 -14.38
CA GLY A 32 3.01 60.76 -14.78
C GLY A 32 3.19 59.32 -15.28
N ALA A 33 2.09 58.57 -15.32
CA ALA A 33 2.06 57.21 -15.86
C ALA A 33 1.97 57.23 -17.39
N ASP A 34 2.75 56.38 -18.04
CA ASP A 34 2.71 56.12 -19.48
C ASP A 34 2.82 54.61 -19.79
N ASP A 35 2.68 54.26 -21.07
CA ASP A 35 2.76 52.86 -21.52
C ASP A 35 4.08 52.18 -21.12
N ALA A 36 5.19 52.94 -21.10
CA ALA A 36 6.50 52.40 -20.74
C ALA A 36 6.56 52.04 -19.25
N THR A 37 6.03 52.88 -18.36
CA THR A 37 5.93 52.57 -16.93
C THR A 37 5.00 51.38 -16.67
N GLY A 38 3.90 51.25 -17.41
CA GLY A 38 3.01 50.08 -17.34
C GLY A 38 3.69 48.76 -17.76
N GLN A 39 4.49 48.80 -18.84
CA GLN A 39 5.29 47.66 -19.28
C GLN A 39 6.34 47.26 -18.23
N LEU A 40 7.02 48.25 -17.61
CA LEU A 40 8.02 47.98 -16.58
C LEU A 40 7.41 47.38 -15.31
N LEU A 41 6.24 47.86 -14.87
CA LEU A 41 5.52 47.25 -13.74
C LEU A 41 5.11 45.81 -14.03
N THR A 42 4.73 45.50 -15.28
CA THR A 42 4.43 44.14 -15.73
C THR A 42 5.68 43.26 -15.71
N GLU A 43 6.82 43.75 -16.21
CA GLU A 43 8.12 43.04 -16.19
C GLU A 43 8.56 42.71 -14.74
N ILE A 44 8.37 43.66 -13.81
CA ILE A 44 8.63 43.45 -12.37
C ILE A 44 7.71 42.38 -11.80
N GLN A 45 6.40 42.44 -12.08
CA GLN A 45 5.44 41.45 -11.59
C GLN A 45 5.76 40.05 -12.11
N GLU A 46 6.09 39.90 -13.40
CA GLU A 46 6.50 38.62 -13.99
C GLU A 46 7.78 38.07 -13.35
N TYR A 47 8.73 38.94 -13.01
CA TYR A 47 9.91 38.55 -12.25
C TYR A 47 9.55 38.02 -10.86
N GLU A 48 8.79 38.78 -10.07
CA GLU A 48 8.38 38.38 -8.72
C GLU A 48 7.59 37.05 -8.73
N VAL A 49 6.68 36.88 -9.70
CA VAL A 49 5.95 35.62 -9.88
C VAL A 49 6.89 34.45 -10.14
N ARG A 50 7.88 34.62 -11.02
CA ARG A 50 8.88 33.56 -11.29
C ARG A 50 9.67 33.20 -10.04
N VAL A 51 10.07 34.19 -9.24
CA VAL A 51 10.78 33.96 -7.97
C VAL A 51 9.91 33.18 -6.98
N ILE A 52 8.63 33.56 -6.84
CA ILE A 52 7.69 32.87 -5.94
C ILE A 52 7.42 31.43 -6.40
N VAL A 53 7.25 31.19 -7.70
CA VAL A 53 7.06 29.84 -8.23
C VAL A 53 8.32 29.00 -8.06
N ALA A 54 9.50 29.56 -8.29
CA ALA A 54 10.77 28.86 -8.03
C ALA A 54 10.95 28.52 -6.53
N LYS A 55 10.52 29.42 -5.63
CA LYS A 55 10.47 29.13 -4.19
C LYS A 55 9.51 27.99 -3.87
N ALA A 56 8.32 27.99 -4.47
CA ALA A 56 7.34 26.92 -4.30
C ALA A 56 7.87 25.57 -4.81
N ASP A 57 8.54 25.54 -5.97
CA ASP A 57 9.15 24.32 -6.50
C ASP A 57 10.25 23.78 -5.57
N ARG A 58 11.09 24.65 -4.98
CA ARG A 58 12.07 24.24 -3.95
C ARG A 58 11.41 23.68 -2.69
N LEU A 59 10.27 24.23 -2.27
CA LEU A 59 9.53 23.71 -1.13
C LEU A 59 8.94 22.32 -1.44
N ILE A 60 8.44 22.10 -2.66
CA ILE A 60 8.03 20.77 -3.12
C ILE A 60 9.21 19.80 -3.13
N GLU A 61 10.39 20.22 -3.59
CA GLU A 61 11.63 19.42 -3.55
C GLU A 61 12.05 19.03 -2.12
N GLN A 62 11.65 19.82 -1.12
CA GLN A 62 11.90 19.58 0.30
C GLN A 62 10.79 18.78 0.99
N GLY A 63 9.75 18.36 0.26
CA GLY A 63 8.61 17.65 0.84
C GLY A 63 7.66 18.55 1.65
N LEU A 64 7.66 19.86 1.37
CA LEU A 64 6.82 20.89 2.01
C LEU A 64 5.81 21.51 1.01
N PRO A 65 4.93 20.70 0.39
CA PRO A 65 4.02 21.18 -0.64
C PRO A 65 2.92 22.11 -0.08
N GLU A 66 2.57 22.00 1.20
CA GLU A 66 1.62 22.89 1.88
C GLU A 66 2.21 24.30 2.04
N ASP A 67 3.50 24.39 2.35
CA ASP A 67 4.22 25.67 2.40
C ASP A 67 4.40 26.25 0.99
N ALA A 68 4.66 25.39 -0.01
CA ALA A 68 4.71 25.79 -1.41
C ALA A 68 3.38 26.43 -1.86
N ARG A 69 2.27 25.76 -1.54
CA ARG A 69 0.90 26.22 -1.80
C ARG A 69 0.63 27.55 -1.08
N SER A 70 1.02 27.66 0.18
CA SER A 70 0.80 28.86 1.00
C SER A 70 1.62 30.04 0.47
N ALA A 71 2.88 29.84 0.10
CA ALA A 71 3.75 30.89 -0.44
C ALA A 71 3.15 31.53 -1.72
N ILE A 72 2.57 30.75 -2.62
CA ILE A 72 1.92 31.28 -3.83
C ILE A 72 0.64 32.06 -3.45
N LYS A 73 -0.18 31.51 -2.56
CA LYS A 73 -1.44 32.16 -2.14
C LYS A 73 -1.21 33.45 -1.38
N GLU A 74 -0.24 33.50 -0.48
CA GLU A 74 0.11 34.68 0.30
C GLU A 74 0.60 35.82 -0.60
N TYR A 75 1.43 35.52 -1.60
CA TYR A 75 1.94 36.53 -2.52
C TYR A 75 0.83 37.18 -3.36
N PHE A 76 -0.15 36.39 -3.84
CA PHE A 76 -1.26 36.93 -4.62
C PHE A 76 -2.40 37.51 -3.77
N GLY A 77 -2.64 36.98 -2.57
CA GLY A 77 -3.79 37.38 -1.74
C GLY A 77 -5.11 37.21 -2.50
N ALA A 78 -5.84 38.32 -2.69
CA ALA A 78 -7.09 38.35 -3.47
C ALA A 78 -6.88 38.63 -4.97
N ARG A 79 -5.64 38.83 -5.43
CA ARG A 79 -5.34 39.11 -6.84
C ARG A 79 -5.51 37.86 -7.69
N GLU A 80 -5.84 38.04 -8.97
CA GLU A 80 -5.91 36.94 -9.91
C GLU A 80 -4.51 36.33 -10.14
N LEU A 81 -4.44 35.00 -10.09
CA LEU A 81 -3.21 34.26 -10.37
C LEU A 81 -2.85 34.37 -11.86
N THR A 82 -1.59 34.67 -12.14
CA THR A 82 -1.05 34.51 -13.49
C THR A 82 -0.98 33.03 -13.87
N ASP A 83 -0.87 32.70 -15.15
CA ASP A 83 -0.81 31.30 -15.59
C ASP A 83 0.40 30.55 -15.01
N THR A 84 1.54 31.21 -14.88
CA THR A 84 2.73 30.64 -14.22
C THR A 84 2.45 30.31 -12.75
N ALA A 85 1.77 31.20 -12.02
CA ALA A 85 1.39 30.96 -10.63
C ALA A 85 0.33 29.86 -10.50
N LYS A 86 -0.65 29.80 -11.42
CA LYS A 86 -1.63 28.71 -11.50
C LYS A 86 -0.94 27.36 -11.69
N GLN A 87 0.07 27.28 -12.57
CA GLN A 87 0.84 26.06 -12.77
C GLN A 87 1.64 25.65 -11.53
N GLY A 88 2.33 26.59 -10.87
CA GLY A 88 3.03 26.32 -9.61
C GLY A 88 2.09 25.83 -8.50
N LEU A 89 0.93 26.48 -8.37
CA LEU A 89 -0.09 26.08 -7.39
C LEU A 89 -0.65 24.69 -7.71
N ALA A 90 -0.92 24.40 -8.98
CA ALA A 90 -1.38 23.09 -9.42
C ALA A 90 -0.37 21.98 -9.11
N ARG A 91 0.94 22.25 -9.23
CA ARG A 91 1.98 21.29 -8.82
C ARG A 91 1.96 21.00 -7.32
N ALA A 92 1.84 22.04 -6.49
CA ALA A 92 1.76 21.88 -5.04
C ALA A 92 0.49 21.09 -4.64
N ASP A 93 -0.68 21.46 -5.17
CA ASP A 93 -1.94 20.77 -4.92
C ASP A 93 -1.90 19.31 -5.40
N ALA A 94 -1.30 19.05 -6.57
CA ALA A 94 -1.14 17.69 -7.09
C ALA A 94 -0.24 16.82 -6.22
N TYR A 95 0.86 17.37 -5.68
CA TYR A 95 1.70 16.63 -4.73
C TYR A 95 0.89 16.23 -3.49
N ILE A 96 0.19 17.19 -2.86
CA ILE A 96 -0.61 16.96 -1.65
C ILE A 96 -1.64 15.85 -1.91
N SER A 97 -2.37 15.97 -3.02
CA SER A 97 -3.37 15.00 -3.43
C SER A 97 -2.76 13.63 -3.68
N ALA A 98 -1.65 13.54 -4.41
CA ALA A 98 -1.00 12.27 -4.71
C ALA A 98 -0.46 11.58 -3.46
N ARG A 99 0.08 12.34 -2.49
CA ARG A 99 0.50 11.80 -1.19
C ARG A 99 -0.67 11.18 -0.44
N GLN A 100 -1.80 11.87 -0.37
CA GLN A 100 -3.01 11.33 0.26
C GLN A 100 -3.52 10.07 -0.46
N LEU A 101 -3.52 10.08 -1.80
CA LEU A 101 -3.94 8.92 -2.59
C LEU A 101 -3.05 7.70 -2.34
N VAL A 102 -1.74 7.88 -2.16
CA VAL A 102 -0.82 6.79 -1.76
C VAL A 102 -1.11 6.29 -0.34
N GLU A 103 -1.43 7.17 0.61
CA GLU A 103 -1.88 6.77 1.96
C GLU A 103 -3.19 5.98 1.93
N ASP A 104 -4.09 6.34 1.03
CA ASP A 104 -5.39 5.69 0.84
C ASP A 104 -5.31 4.42 -0.04
N GLY A 105 -4.12 4.05 -0.52
CA GLY A 105 -3.93 2.90 -1.40
C GLY A 105 -4.41 3.09 -2.86
N LYS A 106 -4.82 4.30 -3.23
CA LYS A 106 -5.29 4.68 -4.58
C LYS A 106 -4.12 5.02 -5.50
N ALA A 107 -3.27 4.03 -5.72
CA ALA A 107 -1.98 4.23 -6.36
C ALA A 107 -2.05 4.65 -7.84
N GLU A 108 -3.01 4.12 -8.61
CA GLU A 108 -3.21 4.52 -10.01
C GLU A 108 -3.64 5.99 -10.16
N ASP A 109 -4.55 6.43 -9.29
CA ASP A 109 -4.99 7.83 -9.22
C ASP A 109 -3.82 8.75 -8.83
N ALA A 110 -2.96 8.30 -7.91
CA ALA A 110 -1.76 9.03 -7.51
C ALA A 110 -0.80 9.20 -8.70
N ILE A 111 -0.50 8.14 -9.45
CA ILE A 111 0.34 8.21 -10.65
C ILE A 111 -0.25 9.17 -11.69
N THR A 112 -1.55 9.08 -11.94
CA THR A 112 -2.26 9.95 -12.89
C THR A 112 -2.15 11.42 -12.46
N THR A 113 -2.32 11.70 -11.17
CA THR A 113 -2.21 13.04 -10.58
C THR A 113 -0.79 13.60 -10.74
N ILE A 114 0.22 12.80 -10.42
CA ILE A 114 1.63 13.19 -10.56
C ILE A 114 1.97 13.44 -12.03
N LYS A 115 1.57 12.53 -12.94
CA LYS A 115 1.84 12.66 -14.37
C LYS A 115 1.23 13.92 -14.96
N ARG A 116 0.01 14.28 -14.55
CA ARG A 116 -0.65 15.51 -15.02
C ARG A 116 0.09 16.78 -14.60
N ALA A 117 0.67 16.80 -13.40
CA ALA A 117 1.32 17.98 -12.84
C ALA A 117 2.81 18.10 -13.19
N PHE A 118 3.52 16.98 -13.28
CA PHE A 118 4.98 16.92 -13.43
C PHE A 118 5.43 16.22 -14.73
N GLY A 119 4.51 15.76 -15.58
CA GLY A 119 4.83 15.04 -16.80
C GLY A 119 5.38 13.64 -16.54
N ASP A 120 6.16 13.09 -17.47
CA ASP A 120 6.82 11.80 -17.28
C ASP A 120 8.19 11.92 -16.59
N THR A 121 8.70 13.13 -16.38
CA THR A 121 10.00 13.35 -15.73
C THR A 121 9.90 13.28 -14.20
N ASN A 122 11.04 13.03 -13.55
CA ASN A 122 11.18 13.10 -12.10
C ASN A 122 11.90 14.41 -11.74
N PRO A 123 11.18 15.53 -11.56
CA PRO A 123 11.81 16.82 -11.34
C PRO A 123 12.53 16.92 -9.99
N SER A 124 12.21 16.03 -9.03
CA SER A 124 12.87 15.98 -7.73
C SER A 124 12.94 14.56 -7.15
N PRO A 125 13.84 14.31 -6.18
CA PRO A 125 13.87 13.05 -5.42
C PRO A 125 12.54 12.75 -4.71
N GLU A 126 11.86 13.77 -4.21
CA GLU A 126 10.56 13.62 -3.55
C GLU A 126 9.45 13.16 -4.50
N ILE A 127 9.38 13.73 -5.70
CA ILE A 127 8.42 13.27 -6.73
C ILE A 127 8.77 11.86 -7.18
N LYS A 128 10.06 11.54 -7.33
CA LYS A 128 10.51 10.18 -7.64
C LYS A 128 10.05 9.20 -6.56
N LEU A 129 10.33 9.50 -5.29
CA LEU A 129 9.94 8.65 -4.15
C LEU A 129 8.44 8.41 -4.11
N LEU A 130 7.63 9.46 -4.33
CA LEU A 130 6.18 9.35 -4.35
C LEU A 130 5.69 8.44 -5.50
N ARG A 131 6.29 8.54 -6.69
CA ARG A 131 6.01 7.62 -7.80
C ARG A 131 6.44 6.20 -7.51
N ASP A 132 7.64 6.00 -6.96
CA ASP A 132 8.18 4.68 -6.64
C ASP A 132 7.26 3.98 -5.61
N ARG A 133 6.77 4.72 -4.61
CA ARG A 133 5.77 4.23 -3.65
C ARG A 133 4.43 3.85 -4.29
N ALA A 134 3.90 4.71 -5.16
CA ALA A 134 2.66 4.39 -5.86
C ALA A 134 2.83 3.15 -6.77
N ASN A 135 3.92 3.07 -7.54
CA ASN A 135 4.22 1.90 -8.37
C ASN A 135 4.38 0.62 -7.52
N ALA A 136 5.05 0.70 -6.38
CA ALA A 136 5.18 -0.44 -5.46
C ALA A 136 3.81 -0.95 -4.98
N LEU A 137 2.84 -0.06 -4.71
CA LEU A 137 1.48 -0.47 -4.36
C LEU A 137 0.73 -1.10 -5.56
N ILE A 138 0.93 -0.58 -6.78
CA ILE A 138 0.36 -1.18 -8.01
C ILE A 138 0.92 -2.58 -8.23
N ASP A 139 2.23 -2.74 -8.10
CA ASP A 139 2.89 -4.03 -8.30
C ASP A 139 2.54 -5.02 -7.17
N ALA A 140 2.39 -4.53 -5.94
CA ALA A 140 1.90 -5.31 -4.81
C ALA A 140 0.47 -5.83 -5.06
N GLU A 141 -0.42 -4.99 -5.55
CA GLU A 141 -1.79 -5.38 -5.90
C GLU A 141 -1.80 -6.43 -7.01
N LYS A 142 -0.99 -6.26 -8.07
CA LYS A 142 -0.86 -7.27 -9.13
C LYS A 142 -0.34 -8.60 -8.61
N LEU A 143 0.65 -8.57 -7.73
CA LEU A 143 1.17 -9.79 -7.10
C LEU A 143 0.07 -10.46 -6.27
N MET A 144 -0.67 -9.68 -5.48
CA MET A 144 -1.80 -10.13 -4.66
C MET A 144 -2.96 -10.71 -5.48
N GLN A 145 -3.19 -10.24 -6.70
CA GLN A 145 -4.21 -10.80 -7.59
C GLN A 145 -3.71 -12.05 -8.35
N SER A 146 -2.42 -12.32 -8.34
CA SER A 146 -1.82 -13.44 -9.07
C SER A 146 -1.66 -14.70 -8.22
N SER A 147 -1.47 -15.85 -8.88
CA SER A 147 -1.14 -17.10 -8.18
C SER A 147 0.21 -17.06 -7.45
N ASP A 148 1.06 -16.09 -7.76
CA ASP A 148 2.41 -16.00 -7.21
C ASP A 148 2.43 -15.46 -5.78
N ARG A 149 1.34 -14.86 -5.29
CA ARG A 149 1.22 -14.37 -3.90
C ARG A 149 1.59 -15.42 -2.84
N TYR A 150 1.34 -16.70 -3.14
CA TYR A 150 1.69 -17.82 -2.26
C TYR A 150 3.03 -18.49 -2.57
N LYS A 151 3.52 -18.35 -3.80
CA LYS A 151 4.77 -18.99 -4.23
C LYS A 151 5.98 -18.14 -3.87
N GLU A 152 5.83 -16.81 -3.98
CA GLU A 152 6.89 -15.83 -3.80
C GLU A 152 6.47 -14.70 -2.84
N PRO A 153 6.00 -15.02 -1.61
CA PRO A 153 5.54 -13.98 -0.67
C PRO A 153 6.65 -12.95 -0.33
N LEU A 154 7.92 -13.38 -0.31
CA LEU A 154 9.06 -12.49 -0.10
C LEU A 154 9.25 -11.44 -1.20
N LYS A 155 8.76 -11.70 -2.43
CA LYS A 155 8.79 -10.73 -3.53
C LYS A 155 7.83 -9.57 -3.25
N LEU A 156 6.62 -9.88 -2.80
CA LEU A 156 5.65 -8.87 -2.36
C LEU A 156 6.24 -8.02 -1.22
N LEU A 157 6.82 -8.69 -0.21
CA LEU A 157 7.48 -8.02 0.90
C LEU A 157 8.58 -7.07 0.40
N GLY A 158 9.46 -7.55 -0.49
CA GLY A 158 10.58 -6.78 -1.03
C GLY A 158 10.15 -5.56 -1.84
N VAL A 159 9.10 -5.68 -2.67
CA VAL A 159 8.53 -4.56 -3.44
C VAL A 159 8.05 -3.45 -2.51
N VAL A 160 7.27 -3.80 -1.48
CA VAL A 160 6.66 -2.80 -0.59
C VAL A 160 7.69 -2.24 0.40
N SER A 161 8.45 -3.09 1.08
CA SER A 161 9.50 -2.68 2.02
C SER A 161 10.58 -1.84 1.34
N GLY A 162 10.95 -2.15 0.10
CA GLY A 162 11.94 -1.39 -0.66
C GLY A 162 11.53 0.06 -0.93
N ALA A 163 10.23 0.34 -1.12
CA ALA A 163 9.72 1.67 -1.42
C ALA A 163 9.26 2.46 -0.18
N PHE A 164 8.75 1.78 0.84
CA PHE A 164 8.18 2.42 2.03
C PHE A 164 9.11 2.38 3.25
N GLY A 165 10.08 1.47 3.29
CA GLY A 165 10.87 1.17 4.47
C GLY A 165 10.13 0.24 5.44
N ASP A 166 10.90 -0.43 6.30
CA ASP A 166 10.36 -1.38 7.28
C ASP A 166 9.65 -0.68 8.47
N ASP A 167 9.99 0.58 8.72
CA ASP A 167 9.40 1.44 9.75
C ASP A 167 8.24 2.30 9.20
N THR A 168 7.67 1.93 8.06
CA THR A 168 6.52 2.63 7.49
C THR A 168 5.31 2.66 8.43
N ARG A 169 4.52 3.73 8.34
CA ARG A 169 3.20 3.86 8.99
C ARG A 169 2.05 3.93 7.98
N ASN A 170 2.37 3.85 6.69
CA ASN A 170 1.39 3.89 5.62
C ASN A 170 0.52 2.63 5.69
N LYS A 171 -0.79 2.82 5.88
CA LYS A 171 -1.73 1.71 6.14
C LYS A 171 -1.85 0.76 4.94
N ALA A 172 -1.86 1.30 3.71
CA ALA A 172 -1.93 0.50 2.50
C ALA A 172 -0.69 -0.38 2.35
N ALA A 173 0.50 0.17 2.58
CA ALA A 173 1.75 -0.58 2.56
C ALA A 173 1.79 -1.67 3.65
N LEU A 174 1.37 -1.33 4.88
CA LEU A 174 1.34 -2.29 5.99
C LEU A 174 0.41 -3.48 5.71
N ALA A 175 -0.72 -3.28 5.03
CA ALA A 175 -1.62 -4.38 4.65
C ALA A 175 -0.95 -5.41 3.73
N TYR A 176 -0.17 -4.96 2.74
CA TYR A 176 0.57 -5.87 1.86
C TYR A 176 1.76 -6.54 2.56
N ILE A 177 2.47 -5.81 3.44
CA ILE A 177 3.56 -6.37 4.26
C ILE A 177 3.02 -7.47 5.18
N GLU A 178 1.90 -7.21 5.85
CA GLU A 178 1.20 -8.17 6.70
C GLU A 178 0.90 -9.45 5.93
N GLU A 179 0.28 -9.33 4.77
CA GLU A 179 -0.12 -10.47 3.95
C GLU A 179 1.08 -11.26 3.42
N ALA A 180 2.14 -10.57 3.01
CA ALA A 180 3.39 -11.20 2.58
C ALA A 180 4.02 -12.02 3.71
N ILE A 181 4.13 -11.46 4.91
CA ILE A 181 4.73 -12.14 6.07
C ILE A 181 3.86 -13.33 6.49
N ALA A 182 2.54 -13.16 6.52
CA ALA A 182 1.62 -14.22 6.91
C ALA A 182 1.75 -15.45 5.97
N ASN A 183 1.78 -15.21 4.66
CA ASN A 183 1.97 -16.28 3.67
C ASN A 183 3.36 -16.92 3.75
N GLU A 184 4.41 -16.14 3.99
CA GLU A 184 5.77 -16.68 4.17
C GLU A 184 5.88 -17.57 5.40
N LEU A 185 5.30 -17.17 6.52
CA LEU A 185 5.36 -17.95 7.76
C LEU A 185 4.54 -19.23 7.68
N TYR A 186 3.36 -19.20 7.04
CA TYR A 186 2.63 -20.41 6.72
C TYR A 186 3.48 -21.38 5.88
N ARG A 187 4.11 -20.86 4.80
CA ARG A 187 4.97 -21.64 3.90
C ARG A 187 6.18 -22.22 4.63
N SER A 188 6.87 -21.41 5.43
CA SER A 188 8.03 -21.81 6.22
C SER A 188 7.65 -22.87 7.25
N ALA A 189 6.56 -22.67 8.01
CA ALA A 189 6.12 -23.65 9.01
C ALA A 189 5.75 -25.00 8.37
N LYS A 190 5.06 -24.96 7.23
CA LYS A 190 4.70 -26.16 6.46
C LYS A 190 5.92 -26.92 5.92
N ALA A 191 6.98 -26.22 5.53
CA ALA A 191 8.15 -26.81 4.88
C ALA A 191 9.28 -27.18 5.87
N ASN A 192 9.50 -26.32 6.87
CA ASN A 192 10.67 -26.31 7.75
C ASN A 192 10.31 -26.53 9.24
N GLY A 193 9.02 -26.67 9.56
CA GLY A 193 8.52 -26.86 10.93
C GLY A 193 8.15 -25.56 11.64
N TYR A 194 7.23 -25.67 12.60
CA TYR A 194 6.68 -24.53 13.35
C TYR A 194 7.74 -23.73 14.12
N GLU A 195 8.68 -24.40 14.79
CA GLU A 195 9.70 -23.72 15.62
C GLU A 195 10.62 -22.80 14.80
N THR A 196 11.04 -23.28 13.62
CA THR A 196 11.84 -22.50 12.67
C THR A 196 11.08 -21.25 12.24
N ALA A 197 9.84 -21.42 11.80
CA ALA A 197 9.01 -20.31 11.35
C ALA A 197 8.65 -19.34 12.50
N ASN A 198 8.50 -19.83 13.73
CA ASN A 198 8.29 -18.98 14.90
C ASN A 198 9.51 -18.09 15.21
N THR A 199 10.73 -18.57 14.91
CA THR A 199 11.93 -17.73 15.00
C THR A 199 11.90 -16.62 13.95
N ASP A 200 11.49 -16.93 12.72
CA ASP A 200 11.31 -15.93 11.65
C ASP A 200 10.23 -14.91 11.99
N TYR A 201 9.12 -15.35 12.61
CA TYR A 201 8.06 -14.48 13.11
C TYR A 201 8.59 -13.42 14.08
N GLU A 202 9.40 -13.81 15.07
CA GLU A 202 10.01 -12.87 16.02
C GLU A 202 10.99 -11.89 15.35
N ASN A 203 11.69 -12.34 14.31
CA ASN A 203 12.54 -11.47 13.51
C ASN A 203 11.72 -10.43 12.73
N TYR A 204 10.60 -10.85 12.13
CA TYR A 204 9.67 -9.93 11.47
C TYR A 204 9.05 -8.94 12.45
N ARG A 205 8.68 -9.37 13.67
CA ARG A 205 8.15 -8.47 14.72
C ARG A 205 9.10 -7.34 15.07
N LYS A 206 10.40 -7.63 15.12
CA LYS A 206 11.43 -6.61 15.38
C LYS A 206 11.66 -5.71 14.18
N ARG A 207 11.60 -6.28 12.97
CA ARG A 207 11.83 -5.57 11.71
C ARG A 207 10.70 -4.58 11.38
N PHE A 208 9.43 -4.95 11.63
CA PHE A 208 8.25 -4.17 11.27
C PHE A 208 7.50 -3.66 12.51
N PRO A 209 8.05 -2.67 13.25
CA PRO A 209 7.54 -2.26 14.56
C PRO A 209 6.15 -1.59 14.52
N ASN A 210 5.74 -1.06 13.38
CA ASN A 210 4.46 -0.36 13.24
C ASN A 210 3.31 -1.26 12.75
N MET A 211 3.56 -2.54 12.51
CA MET A 211 2.49 -3.47 12.17
C MET A 211 1.67 -3.81 13.44
N LEU A 212 0.36 -3.58 13.40
CA LEU A 212 -0.53 -3.74 14.56
C LEU A 212 -1.32 -5.07 14.54
N SER A 213 -1.42 -5.69 13.38
CA SER A 213 -2.31 -6.82 13.06
C SER A 213 -1.61 -8.19 13.13
N TRP A 214 -0.69 -8.37 14.07
CA TRP A 214 0.08 -9.62 14.21
C TRP A 214 -0.77 -10.88 14.44
N GLY A 215 -1.99 -10.76 14.97
CA GLY A 215 -2.87 -11.91 15.18
C GLY A 215 -3.19 -12.69 13.89
N TRP A 216 -3.24 -12.02 12.74
CA TRP A 216 -3.43 -12.68 11.45
C TRP A 216 -2.20 -13.51 11.06
N VAL A 217 -1.03 -12.91 11.22
CA VAL A 217 0.27 -13.52 10.94
C VAL A 217 0.49 -14.75 11.81
N GLU A 218 0.16 -14.65 13.11
CA GLU A 218 0.25 -15.74 14.07
C GLU A 218 -0.72 -16.89 13.74
N ALA A 219 -1.93 -16.58 13.27
CA ALA A 219 -2.87 -17.59 12.80
C ALA A 219 -2.34 -18.35 11.57
N GLN A 220 -1.71 -17.65 10.61
CA GLN A 220 -1.07 -18.29 9.44
C GLN A 220 0.10 -19.19 9.83
N LEU A 221 0.98 -18.71 10.72
CA LEU A 221 2.04 -19.53 11.30
C LEU A 221 1.49 -20.81 11.95
N SER A 222 0.45 -20.67 12.78
CA SER A 222 -0.21 -21.79 13.48
C SER A 222 -0.82 -22.80 12.51
N MET A 223 -1.47 -22.35 11.44
CA MET A 223 -2.00 -23.24 10.41
C MET A 223 -0.90 -24.00 9.65
N GLY A 224 0.22 -23.35 9.34
CA GLY A 224 1.36 -24.04 8.74
C GLY A 224 1.94 -25.12 9.65
N GLY A 225 2.00 -24.86 10.96
CA GLY A 225 2.38 -25.86 11.97
C GLY A 225 1.38 -27.02 12.08
N MET A 226 0.07 -26.73 12.07
CA MET A 226 -0.96 -27.77 12.04
C MET A 226 -0.82 -28.67 10.81
N TRP A 227 -0.52 -28.09 9.65
CA TRP A 227 -0.26 -28.83 8.43
C TRP A 227 0.95 -29.75 8.57
N GLU A 228 2.08 -29.22 9.07
CA GLU A 228 3.32 -29.98 9.25
C GLU A 228 3.12 -31.21 10.14
N VAL A 229 2.53 -31.02 11.33
CA VAL A 229 2.15 -32.11 12.25
C VAL A 229 1.23 -33.11 11.54
N ARG A 230 0.23 -32.62 10.82
CA ARG A 230 -0.77 -33.47 10.17
C ARG A 230 -0.28 -34.13 8.91
N THR A 231 0.74 -33.68 8.18
CA THR A 231 1.25 -34.38 6.98
C THR A 231 2.53 -35.17 7.23
N GLY A 232 3.16 -35.02 8.40
CA GLY A 232 4.28 -35.87 8.82
C GLY A 232 5.59 -35.56 8.12
N ASN A 233 5.73 -34.35 7.56
CA ASN A 233 6.98 -33.87 6.97
C ASN A 233 8.10 -33.69 8.01
N GLY A 234 7.78 -33.64 9.31
CA GLY A 234 8.74 -33.59 10.41
C GLY A 234 9.30 -34.94 10.89
N GLY A 235 9.05 -36.06 10.19
CA GLY A 235 9.63 -37.37 10.51
C GLY A 235 9.16 -38.02 11.83
N ASN A 236 8.35 -37.34 12.64
CA ASN A 236 7.84 -37.86 13.91
C ASN A 236 6.46 -38.50 13.75
N ARG A 237 6.38 -39.81 14.06
CA ARG A 237 5.14 -40.61 14.13
C ARG A 237 4.35 -40.41 15.42
N TYR A 238 4.76 -39.49 16.29
CA TYR A 238 3.98 -39.11 17.45
C TYR A 238 3.19 -37.86 17.12
N TRP A 239 1.87 -38.01 17.14
CA TRP A 239 0.94 -36.92 17.28
C TRP A 239 1.36 -36.10 18.48
N ASP A 240 2.13 -35.03 18.28
CA ASP A 240 2.25 -34.02 19.32
C ASP A 240 0.90 -33.30 19.39
N SER A 241 -0.03 -33.96 20.06
CA SER A 241 -1.38 -33.48 20.31
C SER A 241 -1.35 -32.14 21.05
N SER A 242 -0.23 -31.79 21.70
CA SER A 242 -0.07 -30.51 22.36
C SER A 242 0.18 -29.39 21.35
N LEU A 243 1.15 -29.52 20.45
CA LEU A 243 1.42 -28.50 19.42
C LEU A 243 0.20 -28.29 18.51
N TYR A 244 -0.42 -29.37 18.02
CA TYR A 244 -1.62 -29.26 17.20
C TYR A 244 -2.76 -28.54 17.95
N ARG A 245 -2.97 -28.86 19.23
CA ARG A 245 -3.99 -28.22 20.06
C ARG A 245 -3.69 -26.74 20.27
N SER A 246 -2.45 -26.38 20.63
CA SER A 246 -2.04 -24.99 20.82
C SER A 246 -2.22 -24.16 19.55
N CYS A 247 -1.78 -24.68 18.40
CA CYS A 247 -1.99 -24.01 17.11
C CYS A 247 -3.48 -23.87 16.79
N ASN A 248 -4.29 -24.91 17.04
CA ASN A 248 -5.74 -24.84 16.82
C ASN A 248 -6.40 -23.78 17.72
N GLU A 249 -6.05 -23.73 19.01
CA GLU A 249 -6.54 -22.73 19.97
C GLU A 249 -6.21 -21.30 19.52
N ASN A 250 -4.98 -21.06 19.06
CA ASN A 250 -4.57 -19.75 18.53
C ASN A 250 -5.40 -19.32 17.32
N VAL A 251 -5.63 -20.23 16.37
CA VAL A 251 -6.45 -19.92 15.19
C VAL A 251 -7.90 -19.69 15.58
N VAL A 252 -8.48 -20.52 16.45
CA VAL A 252 -9.85 -20.38 16.96
C VAL A 252 -10.05 -19.02 17.65
N LEU A 253 -9.11 -18.61 18.50
CA LEU A 253 -9.14 -17.29 19.14
C LEU A 253 -9.17 -16.17 18.10
N TYR A 254 -8.30 -16.25 17.10
CA TYR A 254 -8.23 -15.23 16.04
C TYR A 254 -9.51 -15.15 15.18
N VAL A 255 -10.14 -16.28 14.86
CA VAL A 255 -11.33 -16.31 13.99
C VAL A 255 -12.67 -16.23 14.72
N SER A 256 -12.66 -16.23 16.06
CA SER A 256 -13.85 -16.37 16.90
C SER A 256 -14.99 -15.39 16.58
N ASP A 257 -14.64 -14.14 16.25
CA ASP A 257 -15.53 -13.02 15.92
C ASP A 257 -15.61 -12.74 14.40
N LYS A 258 -14.98 -13.58 13.57
CA LYS A 258 -14.85 -13.38 12.11
C LYS A 258 -15.52 -14.53 11.37
N PRO A 259 -16.84 -14.46 11.08
CA PRO A 259 -17.61 -15.60 10.59
C PRO A 259 -17.05 -16.17 9.28
N GLU A 260 -16.64 -15.32 8.34
CA GLU A 260 -16.02 -15.78 7.10
C GLU A 260 -14.68 -16.50 7.33
N LYS A 261 -13.77 -15.92 8.14
CA LYS A 261 -12.50 -16.58 8.46
C LYS A 261 -12.71 -17.89 9.22
N LYS A 262 -13.70 -17.94 10.10
CA LYS A 262 -14.09 -19.15 10.82
C LYS A 262 -14.62 -20.23 9.90
N TYR A 263 -15.44 -19.85 8.92
CA TYR A 263 -15.94 -20.76 7.90
C TYR A 263 -14.79 -21.38 7.08
N ARG A 264 -13.86 -20.54 6.64
CA ARG A 264 -12.67 -20.94 5.90
C ARG A 264 -11.73 -21.81 6.74
N PHE A 265 -11.63 -21.57 8.04
CA PHE A 265 -10.89 -22.44 8.97
C PHE A 265 -11.51 -23.83 9.08
N GLY A 266 -12.84 -23.95 9.10
CA GLY A 266 -13.51 -25.24 9.01
C GLY A 266 -13.10 -26.01 7.74
N CYS A 267 -12.99 -25.33 6.60
CA CYS A 267 -12.50 -25.92 5.34
C CYS A 267 -11.07 -26.42 5.47
N PHE A 268 -10.17 -25.61 6.03
CA PHE A 268 -8.80 -26.01 6.30
C PHE A 268 -8.73 -27.29 7.16
N LEU A 269 -9.47 -27.35 8.28
CA LEU A 269 -9.51 -28.51 9.17
C LEU A 269 -9.97 -29.77 8.44
N PHE A 270 -11.04 -29.67 7.65
CA PHE A 270 -11.54 -30.78 6.84
C PHE A 270 -10.49 -31.32 5.87
N PHE A 271 -9.86 -30.45 5.08
CA PHE A 271 -8.89 -30.88 4.07
C PHE A 271 -7.65 -31.49 4.69
N VAL A 272 -7.16 -30.94 5.80
CA VAL A 272 -6.04 -31.50 6.56
C VAL A 272 -6.37 -32.90 7.06
N SER A 273 -7.59 -33.14 7.54
CA SER A 273 -8.05 -34.46 7.96
C SER A 273 -8.26 -35.41 6.78
N ARG A 274 -8.81 -34.92 5.66
CA ARG A 274 -8.96 -35.68 4.41
C ARG A 274 -7.62 -36.14 3.84
N TRP A 275 -6.57 -35.31 3.88
CA TRP A 275 -5.22 -35.67 3.40
C TRP A 275 -4.68 -36.96 4.04
N ARG A 276 -5.12 -37.28 5.27
CA ARG A 276 -4.72 -38.49 5.99
C ARG A 276 -5.66 -39.68 5.83
N ASN A 277 -6.62 -39.60 4.91
CA ASN A 277 -7.72 -40.59 4.78
C ASN A 277 -8.49 -40.79 6.09
N LEU A 278 -8.55 -39.76 6.95
CA LEU A 278 -9.40 -39.79 8.12
C LEU A 278 -10.81 -39.38 7.67
N ALA A 279 -11.76 -40.30 7.75
CA ALA A 279 -13.16 -40.02 7.49
C ALA A 279 -13.75 -39.26 8.69
N ILE A 280 -13.50 -37.96 8.79
CA ILE A 280 -13.93 -37.16 9.95
C ILE A 280 -14.50 -35.82 9.50
N ALA A 281 -15.61 -35.43 10.12
CA ALA A 281 -16.28 -34.13 9.98
C ALA A 281 -15.54 -33.00 10.72
N ASP A 282 -14.20 -33.02 10.75
CA ASP A 282 -13.40 -31.94 11.33
C ASP A 282 -13.72 -30.63 10.61
N GLY A 283 -13.83 -29.52 11.35
CA GLY A 283 -14.25 -28.22 10.81
C GLY A 283 -15.77 -27.98 10.79
N SER A 284 -16.59 -28.99 11.08
CA SER A 284 -18.06 -28.84 11.05
C SER A 284 -18.59 -27.91 12.15
N THR A 285 -17.96 -27.89 13.33
CA THR A 285 -18.32 -26.95 14.41
C THR A 285 -18.07 -25.52 13.98
N GLU A 286 -16.92 -25.26 13.36
CA GLU A 286 -16.48 -23.96 12.89
C GLU A 286 -17.43 -23.42 11.82
N TRP A 287 -17.86 -24.26 10.87
CA TRP A 287 -18.91 -23.87 9.91
C TRP A 287 -20.25 -23.61 10.57
N LEU A 288 -20.72 -24.50 11.44
CA LEU A 288 -22.02 -24.33 12.10
C LEU A 288 -22.06 -23.03 12.88
N GLU A 289 -20.99 -22.69 13.58
CA GLU A 289 -20.87 -21.41 14.30
C GLU A 289 -20.75 -20.22 13.34
N ALA A 290 -19.97 -20.33 12.27
CA ALA A 290 -19.89 -19.29 11.25
C ALA A 290 -21.24 -19.02 10.57
N LEU A 291 -21.97 -20.07 10.18
CA LEU A 291 -23.28 -19.99 9.53
C LEU A 291 -24.39 -19.52 10.47
N LYS A 292 -24.27 -19.76 11.78
CA LYS A 292 -25.16 -19.18 12.79
C LYS A 292 -25.00 -17.65 12.86
N ILE A 293 -23.78 -17.15 12.67
CA ILE A 293 -23.48 -15.72 12.69
C ILE A 293 -23.82 -15.08 11.34
N ASP A 294 -23.42 -15.70 10.23
CA ASP A 294 -23.70 -15.24 8.86
C ASP A 294 -24.17 -16.40 7.96
N PRO A 295 -25.50 -16.59 7.82
CA PRO A 295 -26.05 -17.63 6.95
C PRO A 295 -25.74 -17.45 5.46
N SER A 296 -25.39 -16.24 5.01
CA SER A 296 -25.11 -15.96 3.59
C SER A 296 -23.84 -16.66 3.09
N LEU A 297 -22.92 -17.01 4.00
CA LEU A 297 -21.67 -17.72 3.70
C LEU A 297 -21.89 -19.00 2.90
N LYS A 298 -23.03 -19.69 3.10
CA LYS A 298 -23.35 -20.90 2.34
C LYS A 298 -23.47 -20.66 0.84
N GLU A 299 -24.02 -19.50 0.45
CA GLU A 299 -24.18 -19.14 -0.96
C GLU A 299 -22.89 -18.49 -1.49
N ARG A 300 -22.26 -17.62 -0.69
CA ARG A 300 -20.99 -16.95 -1.05
C ARG A 300 -19.82 -17.91 -1.22
N HIS A 301 -19.88 -19.07 -0.57
CA HIS A 301 -18.83 -20.08 -0.56
C HIS A 301 -19.36 -21.48 -0.89
N ARG A 302 -20.29 -21.57 -1.84
CA ARG A 302 -20.92 -22.83 -2.23
C ARG A 302 -19.90 -23.84 -2.75
N GLU A 303 -18.84 -23.37 -3.39
CA GLU A 303 -17.71 -24.13 -3.89
C GLU A 303 -16.94 -24.84 -2.75
N LEU A 304 -16.81 -24.20 -1.57
CA LEU A 304 -16.22 -24.81 -0.37
C LEU A 304 -17.06 -25.99 0.17
N MET A 305 -18.39 -25.94 0.01
CA MET A 305 -19.28 -27.03 0.46
C MET A 305 -19.27 -28.24 -0.48
N MET A 306 -18.96 -28.05 -1.76
CA MET A 306 -18.92 -29.15 -2.73
C MET A 306 -17.81 -30.16 -2.43
N CYS A 307 -16.77 -29.77 -1.68
CA CYS A 307 -15.68 -30.65 -1.26
C CYS A 307 -16.15 -31.86 -0.42
N TYR A 308 -17.33 -31.78 0.21
CA TYR A 308 -17.97 -32.88 0.95
C TYR A 308 -18.81 -33.82 0.09
N ALA A 309 -19.24 -33.39 -1.10
CA ALA A 309 -20.14 -34.17 -1.96
C ALA A 309 -19.41 -35.30 -2.71
N MET A 310 -18.10 -35.46 -2.52
CA MET A 310 -17.28 -36.48 -3.17
C MET A 310 -17.55 -37.88 -2.58
N PRO A 311 -17.96 -38.87 -3.40
CA PRO A 311 -18.16 -40.24 -2.94
C PRO A 311 -16.85 -40.85 -2.42
N MET A 312 -16.89 -41.51 -1.26
CA MET A 312 -15.76 -42.25 -0.68
C MET A 312 -15.34 -43.49 -1.50
N SER A 313 -16.00 -43.78 -2.62
CA SER A 313 -15.94 -45.05 -3.34
C SER A 313 -15.19 -45.03 -4.69
N GLY A 314 -14.53 -43.92 -5.07
CA GLY A 314 -13.74 -43.83 -6.30
C GLY A 314 -12.27 -44.24 -6.10
N GLU A 315 -11.65 -44.84 -7.12
CA GLU A 315 -10.24 -45.23 -7.10
C GLU A 315 -9.34 -44.07 -6.65
N LYS A 316 -8.43 -44.34 -5.70
CA LYS A 316 -7.51 -43.36 -5.07
C LYS A 316 -6.76 -42.44 -6.05
N ALA A 317 -6.63 -42.84 -7.32
CA ALA A 317 -5.93 -42.08 -8.35
C ALA A 317 -6.72 -40.85 -8.86
N GLU A 318 -8.06 -40.91 -8.93
CA GLU A 318 -8.89 -39.73 -9.26
C GLU A 318 -8.92 -38.74 -8.09
N LEU A 319 -8.98 -39.24 -6.85
CA LEU A 319 -8.97 -38.45 -5.61
C LEU A 319 -7.73 -37.54 -5.46
N CYS A 320 -6.55 -37.99 -5.90
CA CYS A 320 -5.30 -37.22 -5.78
C CYS A 320 -5.13 -36.15 -6.88
N LYS A 321 -5.91 -36.22 -7.97
CA LYS A 321 -5.81 -35.28 -9.10
C LYS A 321 -6.46 -33.93 -8.75
N ASP A 322 -7.58 -33.96 -8.05
CA ASP A 322 -8.26 -32.77 -7.51
C ASP A 322 -7.54 -32.16 -6.31
N LEU A 323 -6.81 -32.97 -5.54
CA LEU A 323 -6.11 -32.51 -4.34
C LEU A 323 -5.01 -31.47 -4.61
N LYS A 324 -4.40 -31.46 -5.80
CA LYS A 324 -3.46 -30.38 -6.20
C LYS A 324 -4.19 -29.05 -6.41
N THR A 325 -5.40 -29.10 -6.97
CA THR A 325 -6.30 -27.94 -7.11
C THR A 325 -6.79 -27.49 -5.73
N ASP A 326 -7.15 -28.44 -4.86
CA ASP A 326 -7.59 -28.18 -3.47
C ASP A 326 -6.48 -27.61 -2.57
N VAL A 327 -5.21 -27.92 -2.83
CA VAL A 327 -4.07 -27.33 -2.10
C VAL A 327 -3.80 -25.88 -2.52
N ALA A 328 -3.94 -25.56 -3.81
CA ALA A 328 -3.90 -24.17 -4.28
C ALA A 328 -5.09 -23.36 -3.71
N TYR A 329 -6.24 -24.01 -3.63
CA TYR A 329 -7.47 -23.48 -3.05
C TYR A 329 -7.38 -23.30 -1.52
N MET A 330 -6.73 -24.21 -0.78
CA MET A 330 -6.45 -24.06 0.65
C MET A 330 -5.50 -22.90 0.98
N LEU A 331 -4.57 -22.58 0.09
CA LEU A 331 -3.76 -21.36 0.21
C LEU A 331 -4.63 -20.12 -0.01
N GLY A 332 -5.61 -20.21 -0.93
CA GLY A 332 -6.69 -19.23 -1.15
C GLY A 332 -7.69 -19.08 0.00
N CYS A 333 -7.83 -20.11 0.85
CA CYS A 333 -8.93 -20.19 1.79
C CYS A 333 -8.98 -19.05 2.79
N PHE A 334 -7.96 -18.23 3.07
CA PHE A 334 -8.12 -17.11 4.02
C PHE A 334 -7.86 -15.70 3.48
N THR A 335 -7.62 -15.56 2.19
CA THR A 335 -7.65 -14.25 1.52
C THR A 335 -8.96 -14.12 0.74
N ASN A 336 -9.45 -12.90 0.56
CA ASN A 336 -10.82 -12.61 0.12
C ASN A 336 -11.21 -13.16 -1.26
N ASP A 337 -10.33 -13.83 -2.00
CA ASP A 337 -10.59 -14.26 -3.38
C ASP A 337 -10.37 -15.75 -3.58
N ILE A 338 -11.47 -16.46 -3.76
CA ILE A 338 -11.54 -17.70 -4.53
C ILE A 338 -12.22 -17.32 -5.85
N LEU A 339 -11.39 -17.14 -6.89
CA LEU A 339 -11.65 -17.03 -8.34
C LEU A 339 -12.84 -16.19 -8.83
#